data_AF-A0A9P5UKF5-F1
#
_entry.id   AF-A0A9P5UKF5-F1
#
_cell.length_a   1.000
_cell.length_b   1.000
_cell.length_c   1.000
_cell.angle_alpha   90.00
_cell.angle_beta   90.00
_cell.angle_gamma   90.00
#
_symmetry.space_group_name_H-M   'P 1'
#
loop_
_entity.id
_entity.type
_entity.pdbx_description
1 polymer ?
#
loop_
_entity_poly.entity_id
_entity_poly.type
_entity_poly.pdbx_seq_one_letter_code
_entity_poly.pdbx_strand_id
1 'polypeptide(L)'
;MAHLSEQEEQQGVIACSTGNHAQGVALAAKTMGIKAAIVMPIPTPDIKSRNVKRDRCYFCTVGGGGLIAGVAAYVKRVAPHIKIVGCETVDANAMTMSLREGQRVELSEVGLFADETAVRIVGEEPFRLCQSFVDEMVEVTNDEICAAIKDIFEDTQSIVEPAGAFAVAGCKKYLREHKLTNQTCVAVTSGANMNFERLRFVAERSLLGEQKEALLSIVIPELPGEFLKLYMHIHPLMVTEFSYRYVPNRKEAQIFMSFLCRHDRSKELPPIIESITKDGTLESHFLTENGQKHFPIGSMTGDTHLERLGQDPVIEILE
;
A
#
# COMPACT_ATOMS: atom_id res chain seq x y z
N MET A 1 -4.61 33.61 -26.22
CA MET A 1 -3.30 34.27 -26.26
C MET A 1 -2.66 34.17 -27.63
N ALA A 2 -2.59 32.99 -28.26
CA ALA A 2 -2.09 32.81 -29.63
C ALA A 2 -2.88 33.52 -30.77
N HIS A 3 -3.92 34.27 -30.43
CA HIS A 3 -4.73 35.07 -31.38
C HIS A 3 -4.66 36.56 -31.08
N LEU A 4 -3.79 36.98 -30.15
CA LEU A 4 -3.53 38.40 -29.88
C LEU A 4 -2.73 38.97 -31.05
N SER A 5 -3.04 40.21 -31.41
CA SER A 5 -2.21 40.99 -32.33
C SER A 5 -0.89 41.39 -31.67
N GLU A 6 0.16 41.66 -32.46
CA GLU A 6 1.47 42.11 -31.93
C GLU A 6 1.35 43.33 -30.99
N GLN A 7 0.40 44.22 -31.26
CA GLN A 7 0.15 45.40 -30.43
C GLN A 7 -0.45 45.03 -29.07
N GLU A 8 -1.33 44.03 -29.01
CA GLU A 8 -1.90 43.50 -27.76
C GLU A 8 -0.88 42.67 -26.96
N GLU A 9 -0.01 41.93 -27.66
CA GLU A 9 1.09 41.19 -27.01
C GLU A 9 2.08 42.11 -26.29
N GLN A 10 2.39 43.27 -26.88
CA GLN A 10 3.26 44.28 -26.25
C GLN A 10 2.62 44.94 -25.02
N GLN A 11 1.29 45.09 -24.99
CA GLN A 11 0.56 45.63 -23.84
C GLN A 11 0.50 44.64 -22.68
N GLY A 12 0.63 43.34 -22.97
CA GLY A 12 0.56 42.28 -21.98
C GLY A 12 -0.88 41.90 -21.62
N VAL A 13 -1.02 40.85 -20.82
CA VAL A 13 -2.31 40.29 -20.43
C VAL A 13 -2.52 40.33 -18.91
N ILE A 14 -3.77 40.49 -18.48
CA ILE A 14 -4.14 40.43 -17.07
C ILE A 14 -5.20 39.34 -16.86
N ALA A 15 -5.06 38.55 -15.81
CA ALA A 15 -6.04 37.55 -15.41
C ALA A 15 -6.25 37.56 -13.89
N CYS A 16 -7.50 37.42 -13.46
CA CYS A 16 -7.86 37.29 -12.04
C CYS A 16 -8.35 35.87 -11.75
N SER A 17 -7.51 35.05 -11.12
CA SER A 17 -7.85 33.66 -10.78
C SER A 17 -6.89 33.11 -9.73
N THR A 18 -7.37 32.20 -8.88
CA THR A 18 -6.59 31.56 -7.80
C THR A 18 -6.25 30.09 -8.09
N GLY A 19 -6.44 29.62 -9.33
CA GLY A 19 -6.33 28.20 -9.69
C GLY A 19 -5.77 27.92 -11.08
N ASN A 20 -6.21 26.82 -11.71
CA ASN A 20 -5.65 26.28 -12.96
C ASN A 20 -5.66 27.29 -14.12
N HIS A 21 -6.66 28.19 -14.17
CA HIS A 21 -6.70 29.25 -15.17
C HIS A 21 -5.53 30.24 -15.02
N ALA A 22 -5.16 30.62 -13.80
CA ALA A 22 -3.99 31.47 -13.55
C ALA A 22 -2.68 30.77 -13.99
N GLN A 23 -2.57 29.46 -13.73
CA GLN A 23 -1.41 28.67 -14.15
C GLN A 23 -1.30 28.57 -15.67
N GLY A 24 -2.43 28.33 -16.34
CA GLY A 24 -2.50 28.28 -17.80
C GLY A 24 -2.12 29.61 -18.46
N VAL A 25 -2.64 30.73 -17.95
CA VAL A 25 -2.33 32.07 -18.47
C VAL A 25 -0.86 32.44 -18.21
N ALA A 26 -0.33 32.17 -17.02
CA ALA A 26 1.07 32.46 -16.69
C ALA A 26 2.05 31.64 -17.54
N LEU A 27 1.75 30.35 -17.76
CA LEU A 27 2.58 29.48 -18.59
C LEU A 27 2.53 29.90 -20.07
N ALA A 28 1.34 30.20 -20.59
CA ALA A 28 1.17 30.66 -21.97
C ALA A 28 1.91 31.99 -22.21
N ALA A 29 1.78 32.94 -21.28
CA ALA A 29 2.48 34.23 -21.35
C ALA A 29 4.01 34.08 -21.34
N LYS A 30 4.54 33.24 -20.43
CA LYS A 30 5.98 32.95 -20.36
C LYS A 30 6.49 32.29 -21.65
N THR A 31 5.71 31.37 -22.22
CA THR A 31 6.09 30.65 -23.45
C THR A 31 6.10 31.59 -24.65
N MET A 32 5.20 32.57 -24.69
CA MET A 32 5.07 33.54 -25.78
C MET A 32 5.88 34.83 -25.58
N GLY A 33 6.62 34.97 -24.48
CA GLY A 33 7.36 36.20 -24.18
C GLY A 33 6.49 37.42 -23.85
N ILE A 34 5.20 37.21 -23.55
CA ILE A 34 4.21 38.26 -23.27
C ILE A 34 4.22 38.55 -21.76
N LYS A 35 4.17 39.83 -21.37
CA LYS A 35 4.04 40.21 -19.96
C LYS A 35 2.65 39.82 -19.43
N ALA A 36 2.60 39.12 -18.30
CA ALA A 36 1.33 38.75 -17.65
C ALA A 36 1.25 39.26 -16.20
N ALA A 37 0.14 39.88 -15.86
CA ALA A 37 -0.23 40.26 -14.49
C ALA A 37 -1.33 39.32 -13.98
N ILE A 38 -1.03 38.56 -12.92
CA ILE A 38 -2.02 37.68 -12.29
C ILE A 38 -2.49 38.33 -10.99
N VAL A 39 -3.75 38.72 -10.95
CA VAL A 39 -4.38 39.33 -9.78
C VAL A 39 -5.04 38.23 -8.95
N MET A 40 -4.77 38.22 -7.65
CA MET A 40 -5.35 37.25 -6.71
C MET A 40 -5.99 38.00 -5.52
N PRO A 41 -7.15 37.55 -5.00
CA PRO A 41 -7.74 38.10 -3.78
C PRO A 41 -6.87 37.80 -2.54
N ILE A 42 -6.76 38.78 -1.64
CA ILE A 42 -5.84 38.78 -0.49
C ILE A 42 -6.13 37.68 0.57
N PRO A 43 -7.34 37.14 0.80
CA PRO A 43 -7.50 36.01 1.69
C PRO A 43 -7.31 34.70 0.92
N THR A 44 -6.11 34.48 0.37
CA THR A 44 -5.72 33.17 -0.19
C THR A 44 -4.65 32.55 0.72
N PRO A 45 -4.93 31.42 1.41
CA PRO A 45 -3.99 30.82 2.35
C PRO A 45 -2.65 30.45 1.68
N ASP A 46 -1.55 30.63 2.42
CA ASP A 46 -0.13 30.41 2.04
C ASP A 46 0.22 29.05 1.42
N ILE A 47 -0.74 28.13 1.30
CA ILE A 47 -0.57 26.79 0.76
C ILE A 47 -0.35 26.78 -0.76
N LYS A 48 -0.74 27.85 -1.47
CA LYS A 48 -0.56 27.94 -2.93
C LYS A 48 0.78 28.55 -3.37
N SER A 49 1.46 29.32 -2.52
CA SER A 49 2.76 29.94 -2.84
C SER A 49 3.96 29.07 -2.46
N ARG A 50 3.85 28.20 -1.44
CA ARG A 50 4.96 27.38 -0.92
C ARG A 50 5.31 26.12 -1.71
N ASN A 51 4.49 25.72 -2.69
CA ASN A 51 4.68 24.44 -3.38
C ASN A 51 5.78 24.44 -4.46
N VAL A 52 6.43 25.56 -4.78
CA VAL A 52 7.30 25.67 -5.96
C VAL A 52 8.75 25.19 -5.73
N LYS A 53 9.13 24.75 -4.53
CA LYS A 53 10.55 24.45 -4.18
C LYS A 53 10.83 23.18 -3.36
N ARG A 54 9.97 22.16 -3.39
CA ARG A 54 10.30 20.85 -2.78
C ARG A 54 10.70 19.86 -3.85
N ASP A 55 11.61 18.95 -3.49
CA ASP A 55 11.88 17.76 -4.29
C ASP A 55 10.56 16.99 -4.44
N ARG A 56 10.14 16.80 -5.69
CA ARG A 56 8.89 16.14 -6.04
C ARG A 56 9.21 14.82 -6.73
N CYS A 57 8.60 13.76 -6.25
CA CYS A 57 8.63 12.45 -6.89
C CYS A 57 7.22 12.09 -7.34
N TYR A 58 7.08 11.72 -8.61
CA TYR A 58 5.84 11.28 -9.22
C TYR A 58 5.94 9.77 -9.42
N PHE A 59 4.98 9.04 -8.86
CA PHE A 59 4.91 7.59 -8.92
C PHE A 59 3.80 7.19 -9.88
N CYS A 60 4.11 6.29 -10.81
CA CYS A 60 3.15 5.81 -11.80
C CYS A 60 3.17 4.28 -11.86
N THR A 61 1.98 3.69 -11.90
CA THR A 61 1.78 2.28 -12.23
C THR A 61 2.34 1.97 -13.61
N VAL A 62 3.02 0.83 -13.73
CA VAL A 62 3.58 0.34 -14.99
C VAL A 62 3.04 -1.07 -15.27
N GLY A 63 2.34 -1.20 -16.39
CA GLY A 63 2.12 -2.49 -17.07
C GLY A 63 2.88 -2.46 -18.40
N GLY A 64 2.17 -2.18 -19.50
CA GLY A 64 2.81 -1.98 -20.81
C GLY A 64 3.64 -0.68 -20.95
N GLY A 65 3.61 0.20 -19.95
CA GLY A 65 4.40 1.44 -19.87
C GLY A 65 3.76 2.70 -20.45
N GLY A 66 2.59 2.61 -21.09
CA GLY A 66 1.97 3.77 -21.77
C GLY A 66 1.69 4.97 -20.84
N LEU A 67 1.13 4.71 -19.66
CA LEU A 67 0.82 5.76 -18.67
C LEU A 67 2.07 6.49 -18.22
N ILE A 68 3.07 5.76 -17.70
CA ILE A 68 4.31 6.36 -17.21
C ILE A 68 5.08 7.05 -18.32
N ALA A 69 5.12 6.49 -19.53
CA ALA A 69 5.82 7.10 -20.66
C ALA A 69 5.22 8.48 -21.02
N GLY A 70 3.88 8.57 -21.06
CA GLY A 70 3.18 9.84 -21.29
C GLY A 70 3.40 10.86 -20.18
N VAL A 71 3.27 10.43 -18.91
CA VAL A 71 3.54 11.30 -17.75
C VAL A 71 4.98 11.78 -17.74
N ALA A 72 5.94 10.88 -17.94
CA ALA A 72 7.36 11.19 -17.92
C ALA A 72 7.74 12.17 -19.03
N ALA A 73 7.31 11.92 -20.27
CA ALA A 73 7.60 12.79 -21.41
C ALA A 73 7.05 14.21 -21.20
N TYR A 74 5.84 14.35 -20.66
CA TYR A 74 5.26 15.65 -20.36
C TYR A 74 5.97 16.34 -19.20
N VAL A 75 6.11 15.64 -18.06
CA VAL A 75 6.71 16.21 -16.84
C VAL A 75 8.16 16.60 -17.08
N LYS A 76 8.97 15.76 -17.74
CA LYS A 76 10.36 16.09 -18.05
C LYS A 76 10.49 17.28 -18.99
N ARG A 77 9.50 17.53 -19.85
CA ARG A 77 9.45 18.74 -20.70
C ARG A 77 9.15 20.01 -19.92
N VAL A 78 8.24 19.96 -18.94
CA VAL A 78 7.79 21.17 -18.20
C VAL A 78 8.54 21.41 -16.89
N ALA A 79 9.01 20.35 -16.26
CA ALA A 79 9.63 20.33 -14.93
C ALA A 79 10.65 19.16 -14.83
N PRO A 80 11.79 19.24 -15.53
CA PRO A 80 12.78 18.15 -15.61
C PRO A 80 13.40 17.73 -14.27
N HIS A 81 13.34 18.59 -13.26
CA HIS A 81 13.84 18.34 -11.90
C HIS A 81 12.95 17.39 -11.09
N ILE A 82 11.71 17.13 -11.53
CA ILE A 82 10.81 16.18 -10.86
C ILE A 82 11.27 14.77 -11.20
N LYS A 83 11.41 13.93 -10.17
CA LYS A 83 11.70 12.50 -10.34
C LYS A 83 10.44 11.76 -10.77
N ILE A 84 10.57 10.90 -11.77
CA ILE A 84 9.55 9.97 -12.23
C ILE A 84 9.97 8.57 -11.81
N VAL A 85 9.14 7.94 -11.00
CA VAL A 85 9.37 6.60 -10.47
C VAL A 85 8.27 5.68 -10.97
N GLY A 86 8.65 4.59 -11.64
CA GLY A 86 7.71 3.56 -12.07
C GLY A 86 7.49 2.52 -10.98
N CYS A 87 6.25 2.03 -10.87
CA CYS A 87 5.88 0.99 -9.92
C CYS A 87 5.35 -0.24 -10.67
N GLU A 88 5.98 -1.39 -10.46
CA GLU A 88 5.58 -2.71 -10.96
C GLU A 88 5.42 -3.70 -9.80
N THR A 89 4.83 -4.86 -10.04
CA THR A 89 4.89 -5.94 -9.04
C THR A 89 6.16 -6.77 -9.21
N VAL A 90 6.63 -7.38 -8.13
CA VAL A 90 7.76 -8.32 -8.17
C VAL A 90 7.54 -9.50 -9.13
N ASP A 91 6.29 -9.89 -9.36
CA ASP A 91 5.91 -11.01 -10.23
C ASP A 91 5.45 -10.56 -11.65
N ALA A 92 5.51 -9.27 -11.97
CA ALA A 92 5.23 -8.72 -13.32
C ALA A 92 6.08 -7.45 -13.59
N ASN A 93 7.40 -7.57 -13.49
CA ASN A 93 8.38 -6.47 -13.54
C ASN A 93 9.03 -6.28 -14.93
N ALA A 94 8.26 -6.40 -16.01
CA ALA A 94 8.80 -6.44 -17.37
C ALA A 94 9.56 -5.16 -17.77
N MET A 95 9.09 -3.97 -17.34
CA MET A 95 9.77 -2.70 -17.61
C MET A 95 11.08 -2.61 -16.82
N THR A 96 11.09 -2.99 -15.55
CA THR A 96 12.27 -2.98 -14.69
C THR A 96 13.37 -3.86 -15.28
N MET A 97 13.01 -5.08 -15.69
CA MET A 97 13.95 -5.99 -16.36
C MET A 97 14.43 -5.42 -17.70
N SER A 98 13.52 -4.87 -18.51
CA SER A 98 13.87 -4.29 -19.81
C SER A 98 14.81 -3.09 -19.69
N LEU A 99 14.57 -2.20 -18.72
CA LEU A 99 15.42 -1.02 -18.47
C LEU A 99 16.80 -1.44 -17.98
N ARG A 100 16.87 -2.46 -17.12
CA ARG A 100 18.14 -3.02 -16.61
C ARG A 100 18.99 -3.62 -17.74
N GLU A 101 18.37 -4.39 -18.63
CA GLU A 101 19.08 -5.03 -19.76
C GLU A 101 19.32 -4.07 -20.94
N GLY A 102 18.74 -2.87 -20.92
CA GLY A 102 18.83 -1.91 -22.02
C GLY A 102 18.05 -2.30 -23.28
N GLN A 103 17.32 -3.41 -23.25
CA GLN A 103 16.48 -3.93 -24.33
C GLN A 103 15.20 -4.56 -23.76
N ARG A 104 14.13 -4.64 -24.56
CA ARG A 104 12.88 -5.26 -24.10
C ARG A 104 13.09 -6.74 -23.78
N VAL A 105 12.73 -7.12 -22.56
CA VAL A 105 12.73 -8.50 -22.07
C VAL A 105 11.30 -9.03 -22.11
N GLU A 106 11.14 -10.28 -22.55
CA GLU A 106 9.89 -11.02 -22.41
C GLU A 106 9.97 -11.91 -21.17
N LEU A 107 9.06 -11.71 -20.22
CA LEU A 107 8.95 -12.55 -19.03
C LEU A 107 8.38 -13.93 -19.40
N SER A 108 8.87 -15.00 -18.76
CA SER A 108 8.33 -16.35 -18.93
C SER A 108 6.93 -16.50 -18.34
N GLU A 109 6.68 -15.84 -17.22
CA GLU A 109 5.42 -15.84 -16.49
C GLU A 109 5.14 -14.47 -15.87
N VAL A 110 3.87 -14.20 -15.55
CA VAL A 110 3.43 -12.99 -14.86
C VAL A 110 2.39 -13.34 -13.81
N GLY A 111 2.47 -12.67 -12.67
CA GLY A 111 1.46 -12.75 -11.62
C GLY A 111 0.11 -12.19 -12.08
N LEU A 112 -0.98 -12.81 -11.62
CA LEU A 112 -2.35 -12.44 -11.99
C LEU A 112 -3.06 -11.62 -10.91
N PHE A 113 -2.35 -11.23 -9.85
CA PHE A 113 -2.96 -10.41 -8.79
C PHE A 113 -3.37 -9.03 -9.30
N ALA A 114 -2.63 -8.47 -10.25
CA ALA A 114 -3.00 -7.26 -10.96
C ALA A 114 -2.96 -7.54 -12.46
N ASP A 115 -4.01 -8.21 -12.92
CA ASP A 115 -4.23 -8.70 -14.26
C ASP A 115 -4.14 -7.60 -15.33
N GLU A 116 -4.62 -6.39 -15.05
CA GLU A 116 -4.51 -5.26 -16.00
C GLU A 116 -3.06 -4.83 -16.28
N THR A 117 -2.15 -5.13 -15.36
CA THR A 117 -0.71 -4.81 -15.46
C THR A 117 0.17 -6.03 -15.71
N ALA A 118 -0.42 -7.23 -15.84
CA ALA A 118 0.27 -8.49 -16.05
C ALA A 118 0.80 -8.62 -17.50
N VAL A 119 1.75 -7.75 -17.85
CA VAL A 119 2.30 -7.64 -19.20
C VAL A 119 3.64 -8.35 -19.28
N ARG A 120 3.74 -9.35 -20.16
CA ARG A 120 4.98 -10.14 -20.35
C ARG A 120 6.07 -9.38 -21.11
N ILE A 121 5.69 -8.51 -22.04
CA ILE A 121 6.61 -7.69 -22.83
C ILE A 121 6.07 -6.26 -22.94
N VAL A 122 6.89 -5.29 -22.57
CA VAL A 122 6.49 -3.87 -22.58
C VAL A 122 6.33 -3.33 -24.00
N GLY A 123 5.55 -2.26 -24.15
CA GLY A 123 5.38 -1.58 -25.43
C GLY A 123 6.72 -1.02 -25.94
N GLU A 124 6.92 -1.04 -27.27
CA GLU A 124 8.15 -0.54 -27.90
C GLU A 124 8.39 0.94 -27.65
N GLU A 125 7.40 1.78 -27.96
CA GLU A 125 7.48 3.22 -27.76
C GLU A 125 7.51 3.61 -26.27
N PRO A 126 6.67 3.02 -25.39
CA PRO A 126 6.80 3.20 -23.95
C PRO A 126 8.20 2.90 -23.41
N PHE A 127 8.81 1.79 -23.83
CA PHE A 127 10.16 1.42 -23.40
C PHE A 127 11.19 2.47 -23.81
N ARG A 128 11.16 2.91 -25.08
CA ARG A 128 12.06 3.96 -25.59
C ARG A 128 11.97 5.26 -24.79
N LEU A 129 10.75 5.66 -24.41
CA LEU A 129 10.51 6.86 -23.60
C LEU A 129 10.95 6.64 -22.14
N CYS A 130 10.68 5.48 -21.56
CA CYS A 130 11.09 5.16 -20.20
C CYS A 130 12.61 5.18 -20.04
N GLN A 131 13.36 4.66 -21.03
CA GLN A 131 14.83 4.75 -21.05
C GLN A 131 15.36 6.19 -20.97
N SER A 132 14.59 7.17 -21.47
CA SER A 132 15.02 8.58 -21.51
C SER A 132 14.53 9.40 -20.33
N PHE A 133 13.38 9.06 -19.74
CA PHE A 133 12.63 9.97 -18.87
C PHE A 133 12.23 9.40 -17.51
N VAL A 134 12.26 8.08 -17.32
CA VAL A 134 11.99 7.45 -16.02
C VAL A 134 13.30 7.38 -15.25
N ASP A 135 13.30 7.93 -14.04
CA ASP A 135 14.53 8.02 -13.23
C ASP A 135 14.79 6.71 -12.49
N GLU A 136 13.74 6.09 -11.93
CA GLU A 136 13.86 4.92 -11.06
C GLU A 136 12.64 4.00 -11.21
N MET A 137 12.81 2.72 -10.86
CA MET A 137 11.73 1.72 -10.79
C MET A 137 11.65 1.16 -9.38
N VAL A 138 10.45 0.85 -8.93
CA VAL A 138 10.14 0.23 -7.64
C VAL A 138 9.26 -0.98 -7.88
N GLU A 139 9.67 -2.12 -7.34
CA GLU A 139 8.88 -3.36 -7.38
C GLU A 139 8.13 -3.51 -6.05
N VAL A 140 6.83 -3.77 -6.08
CA VAL A 140 5.98 -3.92 -4.88
C VAL A 140 5.40 -5.33 -4.77
N THR A 141 5.15 -5.78 -3.55
CA THR A 141 4.50 -7.08 -3.29
C THR A 141 2.97 -6.96 -3.25
N ASN A 142 2.28 -8.09 -3.38
CA ASN A 142 0.82 -8.16 -3.24
C ASN A 142 0.33 -7.67 -1.87
N ASP A 143 1.10 -7.93 -0.81
CA ASP A 143 0.76 -7.46 0.54
C ASP A 143 0.94 -5.93 0.65
N GLU A 144 1.99 -5.35 0.06
CA GLU A 144 2.18 -3.89 -0.01
C GLU A 144 1.07 -3.20 -0.82
N ILE A 145 0.59 -3.85 -1.89
CA ILE A 145 -0.56 -3.38 -2.68
C ILE A 145 -1.83 -3.41 -1.84
N CYS A 146 -2.11 -4.51 -1.12
CA CYS A 146 -3.31 -4.61 -0.28
C CYS A 146 -3.33 -3.55 0.82
N ALA A 147 -2.18 -3.29 1.46
CA ALA A 147 -2.04 -2.21 2.42
C ALA A 147 -2.32 -0.83 1.78
N ALA A 148 -1.83 -0.58 0.56
CA ALA A 148 -2.07 0.67 -0.14
C ALA A 148 -3.54 0.87 -0.54
N ILE A 149 -4.26 -0.18 -0.97
CA ILE A 149 -5.71 -0.11 -1.22
C ILE A 149 -6.45 0.32 0.06
N LYS A 150 -6.08 -0.28 1.20
CA LYS A 150 -6.65 0.06 2.49
C LYS A 150 -6.37 1.52 2.87
N ASP A 151 -5.13 2.00 2.73
CA ASP A 151 -4.81 3.41 3.04
C ASP A 151 -5.63 4.37 2.16
N ILE A 152 -5.73 4.09 0.85
CA ILE A 152 -6.50 4.93 -0.08
C ILE A 152 -7.96 4.99 0.36
N PHE A 153 -8.54 3.85 0.74
CA PHE A 153 -9.91 3.79 1.24
C PHE A 153 -10.08 4.54 2.56
N GLU A 154 -9.19 4.35 3.54
CA GLU A 154 -9.26 5.03 4.83
C GLU A 154 -9.17 6.57 4.68
N ASP A 155 -8.27 7.04 3.82
CA ASP A 155 -8.02 8.48 3.63
C ASP A 155 -9.07 9.17 2.74
N THR A 156 -9.53 8.50 1.69
CA THR A 156 -10.33 9.15 0.62
C THR A 156 -11.72 8.56 0.42
N GLN A 157 -12.01 7.42 1.07
CA GLN A 157 -13.23 6.62 0.85
C GLN A 157 -13.40 6.14 -0.60
N SER A 158 -12.32 6.21 -1.39
CA SER A 158 -12.29 5.66 -2.75
C SER A 158 -11.80 4.21 -2.72
N ILE A 159 -12.47 3.35 -3.48
CA ILE A 159 -12.01 1.98 -3.70
C ILE A 159 -11.23 1.96 -5.01
N VAL A 160 -10.04 1.38 -4.98
CA VAL A 160 -9.20 1.16 -6.16
C VAL A 160 -8.96 -0.33 -6.36
N GLU A 161 -8.72 -0.71 -7.61
CA GLU A 161 -8.27 -2.07 -7.93
C GLU A 161 -6.77 -2.22 -7.59
N PRO A 162 -6.20 -3.44 -7.63
CA PRO A 162 -4.78 -3.66 -7.33
C PRO A 162 -3.83 -2.77 -8.12
N ALA A 163 -3.95 -2.69 -9.46
CA ALA A 163 -3.13 -1.83 -10.31
C ALA A 163 -3.24 -0.34 -9.94
N GLY A 164 -4.45 0.09 -9.54
CA GLY A 164 -4.73 1.43 -9.05
C GLY A 164 -3.97 1.80 -7.78
N ALA A 165 -3.47 0.84 -7.01
CA ALA A 165 -2.75 1.10 -5.76
C ALA A 165 -1.22 1.03 -5.87
N PHE A 166 -0.65 0.61 -7.02
CA PHE A 166 0.81 0.40 -7.16
C PHE A 166 1.61 1.66 -6.89
N ALA A 167 1.18 2.79 -7.43
CA ALA A 167 1.88 4.06 -7.25
C ALA A 167 1.96 4.46 -5.77
N VAL A 168 0.89 4.20 -5.00
CA VAL A 168 0.85 4.48 -3.56
C VAL A 168 1.71 3.49 -2.78
N ALA A 169 1.60 2.19 -3.08
CA ALA A 169 2.45 1.15 -2.49
C ALA A 169 3.94 1.44 -2.73
N GLY A 170 4.30 1.74 -3.98
CA GLY A 170 5.66 2.05 -4.39
C GLY A 170 6.17 3.35 -3.78
N CYS A 171 5.33 4.38 -3.67
CA CYS A 171 5.66 5.61 -2.95
C CYS A 171 5.98 5.34 -1.47
N LYS A 172 5.12 4.59 -0.76
CA LYS A 172 5.34 4.22 0.66
C LYS A 172 6.65 3.44 0.82
N LYS A 173 6.89 2.45 -0.05
CA LYS A 173 8.12 1.66 -0.07
C LYS A 173 9.36 2.52 -0.33
N TYR A 174 9.31 3.35 -1.36
CA TYR A 174 10.41 4.24 -1.76
C TYR A 174 10.81 5.18 -0.64
N LEU A 175 9.83 5.86 -0.02
CA LEU A 175 10.08 6.77 1.10
C LEU A 175 10.72 6.07 2.30
N ARG A 176 10.26 4.86 2.62
CA ARG A 176 10.78 4.04 3.70
C ARG A 176 12.23 3.61 3.45
N GLU A 177 12.52 3.09 2.27
CA GLU A 177 13.86 2.60 1.90
C GLU A 177 14.89 3.73 1.81
N HIS A 178 14.48 4.88 1.27
CA HIS A 178 15.34 6.07 1.15
C HIS A 178 15.37 6.93 2.42
N LYS A 179 14.63 6.54 3.47
CA LYS A 179 14.50 7.28 4.74
C LYS A 179 14.13 8.75 4.53
N LEU A 180 13.27 9.01 3.54
CA LEU A 180 12.86 10.36 3.15
C LEU A 180 11.73 10.85 4.05
N THR A 181 11.85 12.10 4.50
CA THR A 181 10.82 12.78 5.29
C THR A 181 10.55 14.16 4.70
N ASN A 182 9.36 14.73 4.96
CA ASN A 182 8.94 16.05 4.48
C ASN A 182 8.95 16.24 2.95
N GLN A 183 8.89 15.16 2.18
CA GLN A 183 8.81 15.21 0.72
C GLN A 183 7.37 15.37 0.22
N THR A 184 7.24 16.01 -0.95
CA THR A 184 5.96 16.09 -1.65
C THR A 184 5.94 15.04 -2.76
N CYS A 185 5.20 13.97 -2.54
CA CYS A 185 5.05 12.89 -3.51
C CYS A 185 3.67 12.95 -4.16
N VAL A 186 3.60 12.57 -5.44
CA VAL A 186 2.35 12.40 -6.19
C VAL A 186 2.30 10.95 -6.64
N ALA A 187 1.26 10.22 -6.26
CA ALA A 187 1.02 8.86 -6.71
C ALA A 187 -0.25 8.82 -7.56
N VAL A 188 -0.17 8.24 -8.75
CA VAL A 188 -1.32 8.13 -9.66
C VAL A 188 -2.13 6.89 -9.32
N THR A 189 -3.37 7.08 -8.85
CA THR A 189 -4.35 6.00 -8.69
C THR A 189 -5.02 5.70 -10.02
N SER A 190 -4.57 4.65 -10.72
CA SER A 190 -4.85 4.45 -12.16
C SER A 190 -6.21 3.85 -12.50
N GLY A 191 -6.86 3.13 -11.57
CA GLY A 191 -8.11 2.43 -11.85
C GLY A 191 -8.79 1.86 -10.61
N ALA A 192 -10.04 1.43 -10.79
CA ALA A 192 -10.99 1.08 -9.72
C ALA A 192 -11.99 -0.01 -10.14
N ASN A 193 -11.68 -0.77 -11.19
CA ASN A 193 -12.53 -1.82 -11.72
C ASN A 193 -12.27 -3.14 -10.98
N MET A 194 -12.88 -3.28 -9.81
CA MET A 194 -12.70 -4.45 -8.96
C MET A 194 -14.03 -5.07 -8.53
N ASN A 195 -14.10 -6.40 -8.58
CA ASN A 195 -15.22 -7.17 -8.03
C ASN A 195 -15.23 -7.08 -6.51
N PHE A 196 -16.42 -6.94 -5.91
CA PHE A 196 -16.57 -6.74 -4.47
C PHE A 196 -16.02 -7.91 -3.65
N GLU A 197 -16.12 -9.14 -4.13
CA GLU A 197 -15.57 -10.34 -3.48
C GLU A 197 -14.05 -10.26 -3.32
N ARG A 198 -13.36 -9.53 -4.21
CA ARG A 198 -11.91 -9.34 -4.14
C ARG A 198 -11.50 -8.48 -2.94
N LEU A 199 -12.39 -7.62 -2.42
CA LEU A 199 -12.14 -6.84 -1.21
C LEU A 199 -11.92 -7.73 0.00
N ARG A 200 -12.55 -8.91 0.07
CA ARG A 200 -12.29 -9.87 1.16
C ARG A 200 -10.83 -10.29 1.17
N PHE A 201 -10.28 -10.64 0.00
CA PHE A 201 -8.88 -11.01 -0.12
C PHE A 201 -7.96 -9.85 0.27
N VAL A 202 -8.26 -8.63 -0.19
CA VAL A 202 -7.50 -7.42 0.15
C VAL A 202 -7.54 -7.15 1.66
N ALA A 203 -8.70 -7.27 2.30
CA ALA A 203 -8.86 -7.10 3.74
C ALA A 203 -8.05 -8.16 4.53
N GLU A 204 -8.15 -9.44 4.16
CA GLU A 204 -7.39 -10.51 4.80
C GLU A 204 -5.86 -10.32 4.62
N ARG A 205 -5.40 -9.93 3.43
CA ARG A 205 -3.97 -9.72 3.14
C ARG A 205 -3.39 -8.46 3.74
N SER A 206 -4.13 -7.36 3.78
CA SER A 206 -3.69 -6.12 4.43
C SER A 206 -3.41 -6.32 5.92
N LEU A 207 -4.24 -7.11 6.62
CA LEU A 207 -4.00 -7.46 8.02
C LEU A 207 -2.69 -8.25 8.22
N LEU A 208 -2.41 -9.21 7.34
CA LEU A 208 -1.16 -9.98 7.35
C LEU A 208 0.07 -9.12 7.02
N GLY A 209 -0.04 -8.26 6.00
CA GLY A 209 1.05 -7.41 5.50
C GLY A 209 1.43 -6.26 6.43
N GLU A 210 0.48 -5.72 7.19
CA GLU A 210 0.76 -4.68 8.19
C GLU A 210 1.49 -5.23 9.43
N GLN A 211 1.67 -6.55 9.54
CA GLN A 211 2.17 -7.24 10.73
C GLN A 211 1.46 -6.78 12.01
N LYS A 212 0.21 -6.30 11.94
CA LYS A 212 -0.50 -5.81 13.14
C LYS A 212 -1.20 -6.92 13.89
N GLU A 213 -1.51 -8.04 13.23
CA GLU A 213 -2.12 -9.18 13.90
C GLU A 213 -1.06 -10.16 14.40
N ALA A 214 -1.18 -10.51 15.68
CA ALA A 214 -0.41 -11.57 16.32
C ALA A 214 -1.30 -12.81 16.46
N LEU A 215 -0.78 -13.98 16.07
CA LEU A 215 -1.45 -15.27 16.24
C LEU A 215 -0.69 -16.07 17.29
N LEU A 216 -1.41 -16.62 18.27
CA LEU A 216 -0.86 -17.41 19.35
C LEU A 216 -1.55 -18.79 19.43
N SER A 217 -0.74 -19.84 19.60
CA SER A 217 -1.20 -21.14 20.11
C SER A 217 -0.67 -21.32 21.53
N ILE A 218 -1.60 -21.46 22.47
CA ILE A 218 -1.31 -21.38 23.90
C ILE A 218 -1.96 -22.58 24.58
N VAL A 219 -1.21 -23.24 25.47
CA VAL A 219 -1.70 -24.39 26.23
C VAL A 219 -1.87 -23.99 27.70
N ILE A 220 -3.10 -23.75 28.15
CA ILE A 220 -3.43 -23.46 29.57
C ILE A 220 -3.85 -24.72 30.32
N PRO A 221 -3.80 -24.74 31.65
CA PRO A 221 -4.51 -25.77 32.43
C PRO A 221 -6.02 -25.68 32.18
N GLU A 222 -6.69 -26.83 32.06
CA GLU A 222 -8.14 -26.93 31.87
C GLU A 222 -8.86 -26.75 33.24
N LEU A 223 -8.70 -25.58 33.85
CA LEU A 223 -9.24 -25.22 35.16
C LEU A 223 -10.05 -23.91 35.10
N PRO A 224 -11.11 -23.76 35.93
CA PRO A 224 -11.87 -22.51 36.00
C PRO A 224 -10.97 -21.31 36.30
N GLY A 225 -11.09 -20.25 35.49
CA GLY A 225 -10.36 -18.99 35.67
C GLY A 225 -9.04 -18.87 34.90
N GLU A 226 -8.49 -19.95 34.34
CA GLU A 226 -7.21 -19.90 33.61
C GLU A 226 -7.31 -19.09 32.31
N PHE A 227 -8.43 -19.16 31.60
CA PHE A 227 -8.67 -18.31 30.44
C PHE A 227 -8.70 -16.82 30.80
N LEU A 228 -9.29 -16.45 31.95
CA LEU A 228 -9.32 -15.06 32.39
C LEU A 228 -7.91 -14.55 32.68
N LYS A 229 -7.06 -15.35 33.34
CA LYS A 229 -5.65 -15.01 33.56
C LYS A 229 -4.94 -14.78 32.24
N LEU A 230 -5.10 -15.68 31.27
CA LEU A 230 -4.55 -15.52 29.93
C LEU A 230 -5.02 -14.21 29.27
N TYR A 231 -6.32 -13.94 29.28
CA TYR A 231 -6.90 -12.75 28.67
C TYR A 231 -6.38 -11.45 29.31
N MET A 232 -6.12 -11.44 30.62
CA MET A 232 -5.54 -10.28 31.31
C MET A 232 -4.14 -9.90 30.82
N HIS A 233 -3.35 -10.84 30.30
CA HIS A 233 -2.05 -10.54 29.68
C HIS A 233 -2.18 -9.88 28.31
N ILE A 234 -3.33 -10.03 27.66
CA ILE A 234 -3.58 -9.53 26.30
C ILE A 234 -4.38 -8.23 26.31
N HIS A 235 -5.26 -8.06 27.31
CA HIS A 235 -5.96 -6.81 27.54
C HIS A 235 -4.94 -5.65 27.69
N PRO A 236 -5.15 -4.48 27.04
CA PRO A 236 -6.34 -4.00 26.34
C PRO A 236 -6.30 -4.17 24.80
N LEU A 237 -5.56 -5.13 24.28
CA LEU A 237 -5.51 -5.39 22.83
C LEU A 237 -6.83 -6.02 22.36
N MET A 238 -7.21 -5.70 21.12
CA MET A 238 -8.44 -6.20 20.51
C MET A 238 -8.21 -7.63 20.03
N VAL A 239 -8.86 -8.60 20.67
CA VAL A 239 -8.90 -9.99 20.22
C VAL A 239 -9.76 -10.08 18.96
N THR A 240 -9.18 -10.59 17.88
CA THR A 240 -9.82 -10.72 16.57
C THR A 240 -10.38 -12.12 16.33
N GLU A 241 -9.68 -13.14 16.82
CA GLU A 241 -10.14 -14.52 16.78
C GLU A 241 -9.82 -15.24 18.10
N PHE A 242 -10.73 -16.10 18.53
CA PHE A 242 -10.53 -17.00 19.65
C PHE A 242 -11.18 -18.34 19.33
N SER A 243 -10.41 -19.41 19.42
CA SER A 243 -10.85 -20.77 19.15
C SER A 243 -10.34 -21.70 20.23
N TYR A 244 -11.30 -22.40 20.84
CA TYR A 244 -11.08 -23.38 21.88
C TYR A 244 -12.14 -24.47 21.73
N ARG A 245 -11.78 -25.71 22.06
CA ARG A 245 -12.70 -26.83 22.14
C ARG A 245 -12.41 -27.65 23.38
N TYR A 246 -13.41 -27.80 24.23
CA TYR A 246 -13.32 -28.67 25.41
C TYR A 246 -13.12 -30.13 24.99
N VAL A 247 -12.15 -30.79 25.61
CA VAL A 247 -11.87 -32.21 25.43
C VAL A 247 -12.00 -32.91 26.79
N PRO A 248 -12.99 -33.81 26.96
CA PRO A 248 -13.16 -34.53 28.21
C PRO A 248 -11.87 -35.26 28.63
N ASN A 249 -11.57 -35.23 29.94
CA ASN A 249 -10.42 -35.90 30.56
C ASN A 249 -9.03 -35.35 30.15
N ARG A 250 -8.97 -34.22 29.45
CA ARG A 250 -7.72 -33.51 29.21
C ARG A 250 -7.45 -32.55 30.38
N LYS A 251 -6.21 -32.51 30.86
CA LYS A 251 -5.78 -31.59 31.94
C LYS A 251 -5.36 -30.21 31.42
N GLU A 252 -5.23 -30.09 30.11
CA GLU A 252 -4.71 -28.94 29.40
C GLU A 252 -5.64 -28.57 28.25
N ALA A 253 -5.89 -27.27 28.11
CA ALA A 253 -6.69 -26.66 27.09
C ALA A 253 -5.76 -26.08 26.02
N GLN A 254 -5.94 -26.45 24.75
CA GLN A 254 -5.23 -25.79 23.65
C GLN A 254 -6.11 -24.67 23.08
N ILE A 255 -5.59 -23.46 23.13
CA ILE A 255 -6.24 -22.24 22.64
C ILE A 255 -5.49 -21.76 21.41
N PHE A 256 -6.24 -21.40 20.37
CA PHE A 256 -5.77 -20.59 19.26
C PHE A 256 -6.42 -19.23 19.37
N MET A 257 -5.62 -18.17 19.36
CA MET A 257 -6.17 -16.82 19.39
C MET A 257 -5.35 -15.85 18.57
N SER A 258 -6.01 -14.81 18.07
CA SER A 258 -5.37 -13.69 17.42
C SER A 258 -5.83 -12.36 18.00
N PHE A 259 -4.95 -11.36 17.96
CA PHE A 259 -5.25 -10.02 18.42
C PHE A 259 -4.46 -8.97 17.65
N LEU A 260 -5.02 -7.76 17.59
CA LEU A 260 -4.41 -6.61 16.94
C LEU A 260 -3.48 -5.86 17.89
N CYS A 261 -2.20 -5.82 17.53
CA CYS A 261 -1.19 -4.95 18.11
C CYS A 261 -1.51 -3.48 17.73
N ARG A 262 -1.23 -2.55 18.65
CA ARG A 262 -1.53 -1.12 18.42
C ARG A 262 -0.51 -0.46 17.48
N HIS A 263 0.68 -1.02 17.45
CA HIS A 263 1.87 -0.55 16.75
C HIS A 263 2.56 -1.75 16.09
N ASP A 264 3.88 -1.86 16.28
CA ASP A 264 4.74 -2.86 15.67
C ASP A 264 4.69 -4.16 16.48
N ARG A 265 4.12 -5.21 15.90
CA ARG A 265 4.06 -6.55 16.49
C ARG A 265 5.42 -7.07 16.93
N SER A 266 6.50 -6.76 16.20
CA SER A 266 7.85 -7.21 16.58
C SER A 266 8.31 -6.65 17.93
N LYS A 267 7.68 -5.56 18.40
CA LYS A 267 7.97 -4.91 19.69
C LYS A 267 6.93 -5.23 20.75
N GLU A 268 5.66 -5.36 20.37
CA GLU A 268 4.56 -5.63 21.31
C GLU A 268 4.42 -7.11 21.67
N LEU A 269 4.71 -8.02 20.74
CA LEU A 269 4.52 -9.44 20.97
C LEU A 269 5.52 -10.04 21.99
N PRO A 270 6.85 -9.75 21.92
CA PRO A 270 7.81 -10.30 22.89
C PRO A 270 7.49 -10.04 24.37
N PRO A 271 7.12 -8.83 24.82
CA PRO A 271 6.79 -8.60 26.23
C PRO A 271 5.49 -9.30 26.67
N ILE A 272 4.51 -9.44 25.77
CA ILE A 272 3.27 -10.21 26.06
C ILE A 272 3.61 -11.67 26.27
N ILE A 273 4.41 -12.24 25.37
CA ILE A 273 4.93 -13.60 25.47
C ILE A 273 5.66 -13.80 26.79
N GLU A 274 6.56 -12.89 27.14
CA GLU A 274 7.34 -12.98 28.38
C GLU A 274 6.44 -12.92 29.63
N SER A 275 5.41 -12.07 29.62
CA SER A 275 4.43 -11.97 30.71
C SER A 275 3.65 -13.27 30.89
N ILE A 276 3.19 -13.84 29.78
CA ILE A 276 2.46 -15.11 29.69
C ILE A 276 3.33 -16.28 30.20
N THR A 277 4.61 -16.35 29.80
CA THR A 277 5.53 -17.42 30.23
C THR A 277 5.92 -17.29 31.71
N LYS A 278 6.12 -16.06 32.22
CA LYS A 278 6.50 -15.81 33.62
C LYS A 278 5.42 -16.18 34.63
N ASP A 279 4.16 -16.11 34.25
CA ASP A 279 3.03 -16.49 35.11
C ASP A 279 2.95 -18.01 35.35
N GLY A 280 3.84 -18.78 34.70
CA GLY A 280 4.11 -20.19 35.02
C GLY A 280 3.08 -21.18 34.49
N THR A 281 2.16 -20.74 33.64
CA THR A 281 0.99 -21.51 33.20
C THR A 281 1.11 -22.18 31.84
N LEU A 282 2.19 -21.96 31.05
CA LEU A 282 2.06 -22.04 29.59
C LEU A 282 3.32 -22.58 28.86
N GLU A 283 3.22 -23.75 28.23
CA GLU A 283 4.05 -24.09 27.06
C GLU A 283 3.48 -23.36 25.85
N SER A 284 4.08 -22.22 25.52
CA SER A 284 3.67 -21.39 24.38
C SER A 284 4.44 -21.79 23.13
N HIS A 285 3.75 -22.39 22.16
CA HIS A 285 4.32 -22.64 20.83
C HIS A 285 3.89 -21.52 19.88
N PHE A 286 4.83 -20.63 19.57
CA PHE A 286 4.59 -19.50 18.67
C PHE A 286 4.58 -19.96 17.22
N LEU A 287 3.49 -19.68 16.52
CA LEU A 287 3.42 -19.82 15.08
C LEU A 287 3.90 -18.50 14.47
N THR A 288 5.19 -18.39 14.18
CA THR A 288 5.73 -17.23 13.44
C THR A 288 5.79 -17.49 11.93
N GLU A 289 5.12 -16.59 11.21
CA GLU A 289 5.33 -16.13 9.84
C GLU A 289 5.10 -17.06 8.64
N ASN A 290 5.07 -18.38 8.77
CA ASN A 290 4.68 -19.24 7.65
C ASN A 290 3.92 -20.45 8.19
N GLY A 291 2.82 -20.84 7.54
CA GLY A 291 2.03 -22.03 7.89
C GLY A 291 2.77 -23.38 7.76
N GLN A 292 4.09 -23.43 7.94
CA GLN A 292 4.88 -24.65 8.00
C GLN A 292 5.23 -25.01 9.44
N LYS A 293 4.54 -26.04 9.92
CA LYS A 293 4.85 -26.77 11.15
C LYS A 293 6.21 -27.48 11.06
N HIS A 294 6.88 -27.59 12.20
CA HIS A 294 7.56 -28.83 12.57
C HIS A 294 6.81 -29.45 13.74
N PHE A 295 5.89 -30.36 13.42
CA PHE A 295 5.41 -31.39 14.34
C PHE A 295 5.48 -32.73 13.62
N PRO A 296 5.93 -33.82 14.27
CA PRO A 296 5.83 -35.16 13.72
C PRO A 296 4.34 -35.49 13.58
N ILE A 297 3.89 -35.68 12.34
CA ILE A 297 2.51 -36.00 12.01
C ILE A 297 2.25 -37.44 12.46
N GLY A 298 1.66 -37.58 13.65
CA GLY A 298 1.00 -38.80 14.11
C GLY A 298 -0.49 -38.52 14.25
N SER A 299 -1.26 -38.95 13.25
CA SER A 299 -2.73 -39.11 13.27
C SER A 299 -3.56 -37.90 13.72
N MET A 300 -3.84 -36.98 12.79
CA MET A 300 -5.14 -36.30 12.77
C MET A 300 -5.63 -36.23 11.32
N THR A 301 -6.48 -37.19 10.97
CA THR A 301 -7.40 -37.11 9.83
C THR A 301 -8.46 -36.07 10.16
N GLY A 302 -8.46 -34.96 9.43
CA GLY A 302 -9.42 -33.87 9.54
C GLY A 302 -8.99 -32.76 8.58
N ASP A 303 -9.68 -32.68 7.45
CA ASP A 303 -9.43 -31.88 6.27
C ASP A 303 -8.68 -30.55 6.49
N THR A 304 -7.51 -30.48 5.85
CA THR A 304 -6.70 -29.29 5.69
C THR A 304 -7.36 -28.31 4.73
N HIS A 305 -8.20 -27.43 5.29
CA HIS A 305 -8.37 -26.05 4.85
C HIS A 305 -8.77 -25.24 6.09
N LEU A 306 -8.14 -24.09 6.33
CA LEU A 306 -8.66 -23.05 7.23
C LEU A 306 -9.93 -22.43 6.58
N GLU A 307 -10.95 -23.26 6.35
CA GLU A 307 -12.30 -22.76 6.17
C GLU A 307 -12.73 -22.16 7.51
N ARG A 308 -13.07 -20.87 7.49
CA ARG A 308 -13.71 -20.19 8.61
C ARG A 308 -14.79 -21.10 9.18
N LEU A 309 -14.56 -21.60 10.40
CA LEU A 309 -15.63 -22.20 11.18
C LEU A 309 -16.77 -21.18 11.23
N GLY A 310 -17.95 -21.67 10.88
CA GLY A 310 -19.13 -20.88 10.57
C GLY A 310 -19.46 -19.81 11.60
N GLN A 311 -20.13 -18.77 11.08
CA GLN A 311 -20.82 -17.73 11.83
C GLN A 311 -21.64 -18.34 12.97
N ASP A 312 -21.23 -18.08 14.21
CA ASP A 312 -22.12 -17.76 15.34
C ASP A 312 -21.26 -17.19 16.48
N PRO A 313 -21.47 -15.94 16.93
CA PRO A 313 -20.78 -15.41 18.09
C PRO A 313 -21.32 -16.08 19.35
N VAL A 314 -20.56 -17.01 19.94
CA VAL A 314 -20.87 -17.57 21.27
C VAL A 314 -20.11 -16.76 22.32
N ILE A 315 -20.65 -15.59 22.67
CA ILE A 315 -20.39 -14.95 23.97
C ILE A 315 -21.75 -14.53 24.54
N GLU A 316 -22.29 -15.34 25.43
CA GLU A 316 -23.36 -14.94 26.35
C GLU A 316 -22.68 -14.67 27.71
N ILE A 317 -22.59 -13.40 28.10
CA ILE A 317 -22.16 -13.02 29.45
C ILE A 317 -23.34 -13.33 30.36
N LEU A 318 -23.28 -14.43 31.10
CA LEU A 318 -24.21 -14.69 32.19
C LEU A 318 -23.74 -13.92 33.43
N GLU A 319 -24.58 -12.99 33.91
CA GLU A 319 -24.48 -12.36 35.24
C GLU A 319 -24.66 -13.38 36.38
#